data_AF-G2XFB2-F1
#
_entry.id   AF-G2XFB2-F1
#
_cell.length_a   1.000
_cell.length_b   1.000
_cell.length_c   1.000
_cell.angle_alpha   90.00
_cell.angle_beta   90.00
_cell.angle_gamma   90.00
#
_symmetry.space_group_name_H-M   'P 1'
#
loop_
_entity.id
_entity.type
_entity.pdbx_description
1 polymer ?
#
loop_
_entity_poly.entity_id
_entity_poly.type
_entity_poly.pdbx_seq_one_letter_code
_entity_poly.pdbx_strand_id
1 'polypeptide(L)'
;MTWISRSVTAVGLLLLSHACYSAQEHSTLQSFGATSSLSATNPGTSLPADIVIETIVATLLVCLGLITGASNFRPIQWRVWAGKIEREGEAGFLNGNGVSDNDYVGNPFRILESRPGFVDIRKERRDFAEWIKDGEKSSTS
;
A
#
# COMPACT_ATOMS: atom_id res chain seq x y z
N MET A 1 -9.24 -0.74 8.19
CA MET A 1 -8.33 -1.48 9.08
C MET A 1 -7.36 -2.27 8.21
N THR A 2 -6.17 -1.74 7.97
CA THR A 2 -5.18 -2.31 7.03
C THR A 2 -4.68 -3.70 7.42
N TRP A 3 -4.85 -4.10 8.69
CA TRP A 3 -4.48 -5.44 9.16
C TRP A 3 -5.33 -6.54 8.55
N ILE A 4 -6.65 -6.34 8.46
CA ILE A 4 -7.57 -7.37 7.95
C ILE A 4 -7.34 -7.59 6.46
N SER A 5 -7.23 -6.51 5.67
CA SER A 5 -6.93 -6.62 4.24
C SER A 5 -5.58 -7.29 3.99
N ARG A 6 -4.54 -6.93 4.76
CA ARG A 6 -3.22 -7.57 4.67
C ARG A 6 -3.26 -9.04 5.05
N SER A 7 -3.98 -9.42 6.10
CA SER A 7 -4.17 -10.81 6.49
C SER A 7 -4.92 -11.60 5.43
N VAL A 8 -6.00 -11.04 4.85
CA VAL A 8 -6.76 -11.68 3.77
C VAL A 8 -5.89 -11.88 2.53
N THR A 9 -5.11 -10.88 2.12
CA THR A 9 -4.16 -11.01 1.01
C THR A 9 -3.10 -12.08 1.29
N ALA A 10 -2.54 -12.11 2.50
CA ALA A 10 -1.53 -13.09 2.88
C ALA A 10 -2.08 -14.52 2.86
N VAL A 11 -3.29 -14.74 3.40
CA VAL A 11 -3.97 -16.03 3.34
C VAL A 11 -4.27 -16.42 1.90
N GLY A 12 -4.77 -15.50 1.08
CA GLY A 12 -5.01 -15.74 -0.34
C GLY A 12 -3.74 -16.16 -1.10
N LEU A 13 -2.61 -15.49 -0.85
CA LEU A 13 -1.33 -15.84 -1.47
C LEU A 13 -0.80 -17.20 -1.01
N LEU A 14 -0.99 -17.56 0.26
CA LEU A 14 -0.64 -18.87 0.77
C LEU A 14 -1.46 -19.96 0.08
N LEU A 15 -2.77 -19.80 0.00
CA LEU A 15 -3.66 -20.73 -0.68
C LEU A 15 -3.33 -20.85 -2.17
N LEU A 16 -3.02 -19.73 -2.84
CA LEU A 16 -2.63 -19.73 -4.25
C LEU A 16 -1.32 -20.48 -4.46
N SER A 17 -0.35 -20.31 -3.57
CA SER A 17 0.93 -21.03 -3.60
C SER A 17 0.71 -22.53 -3.40
N HIS A 18 -0.17 -22.90 -2.48
CA HIS A 18 -0.56 -24.29 -2.25
C HIS A 18 -1.17 -24.91 -3.51
N ALA A 19 -2.17 -24.27 -4.11
CA ALA A 19 -2.84 -24.79 -5.30
C ALA A 19 -1.89 -24.88 -6.51
N CYS A 20 -0.93 -23.95 -6.64
CA CYS A 20 0.13 -24.02 -7.65
C CYS A 20 1.05 -25.23 -7.43
N TYR A 21 1.42 -25.50 -6.17
CA TYR A 21 2.20 -26.69 -5.83
C TYR A 21 1.44 -27.99 -6.12
N SER A 22 0.14 -28.07 -5.77
CA SER A 22 -0.71 -29.22 -6.11
C SER A 22 -0.82 -29.45 -7.62
N ALA A 23 -0.95 -28.38 -8.40
CA ALA A 23 -0.95 -28.46 -9.86
C ALA A 23 0.39 -29.00 -10.42
N GLN A 24 1.51 -28.56 -9.85
CA GLN A 24 2.85 -29.03 -10.23
C GLN A 24 3.03 -30.52 -9.91
N GLU A 25 2.65 -30.95 -8.71
CA GLU A 25 2.74 -32.36 -8.30
C GLU A 25 1.90 -33.24 -9.22
N HIS A 26 0.64 -32.84 -9.48
CA HIS A 26 -0.26 -33.55 -10.38
C HIS A 26 0.33 -33.66 -11.79
N SER A 27 0.84 -32.56 -12.34
CA SER A 27 1.45 -32.56 -13.68
C SER A 27 2.71 -33.44 -13.73
N THR A 28 3.50 -33.44 -12.65
CA THR A 28 4.74 -34.22 -12.58
C THR A 28 4.40 -35.71 -12.53
N LEU A 29 3.48 -36.14 -11.66
CA LEU A 29 3.03 -37.54 -11.57
C LEU A 29 2.40 -38.03 -12.88
N GLN A 30 1.59 -37.19 -13.55
CA GLN A 30 1.01 -37.53 -14.85
C GLN A 30 2.09 -37.73 -15.92
N SER A 31 3.13 -36.88 -15.92
CA SER A 31 4.25 -37.01 -16.86
C SER A 31 5.07 -38.28 -16.63
N PHE A 32 5.35 -38.66 -15.38
CA PHE A 32 6.06 -39.90 -15.05
C PHE A 32 5.22 -41.14 -15.40
N GLY A 33 3.93 -41.18 -15.04
CA GLY A 33 3.04 -42.30 -15.35
C GLY A 33 2.86 -42.55 -16.85
N ALA A 34 2.81 -41.47 -17.65
CA ALA A 34 2.77 -41.57 -19.11
C ALA A 34 4.04 -42.23 -19.70
N THR A 35 5.22 -41.97 -19.13
CA THR A 35 6.48 -42.60 -19.59
C THR A 35 6.61 -44.08 -19.21
N SER A 36 5.89 -44.55 -18.20
CA SER A 36 5.96 -45.95 -17.72
C SER A 36 4.92 -46.89 -18.34
N SER A 37 3.95 -46.40 -19.11
CA SER A 37 2.91 -47.23 -19.73
C SER A 37 3.09 -47.36 -21.25
N LEU A 38 3.39 -48.57 -21.74
CA LEU A 38 3.47 -48.92 -23.19
C LEU A 38 2.09 -48.96 -23.89
N SER A 39 1.07 -48.34 -23.31
CA SER A 39 -0.31 -48.27 -23.85
C SER A 39 -0.99 -47.00 -23.33
N ALA A 40 -0.44 -45.83 -23.66
CA ALA A 40 -1.05 -44.57 -23.27
C ALA A 40 -2.18 -44.21 -24.26
N THR A 41 -3.40 -44.64 -23.94
CA THR A 41 -4.59 -43.89 -24.33
C THR A 41 -4.49 -42.55 -23.60
N ASN A 42 -4.40 -41.43 -24.34
CA ASN A 42 -4.27 -40.07 -23.78
C ASN A 42 -5.20 -39.87 -22.57
N PRO A 43 -4.69 -39.89 -21.32
CA PRO A 43 -5.51 -39.46 -20.20
C PRO A 43 -5.60 -37.94 -20.31
N GLY A 44 -6.82 -37.41 -20.39
CA GLY A 44 -7.05 -35.97 -20.54
C GLY A 44 -6.12 -35.16 -19.64
N THR A 45 -5.38 -34.23 -20.22
CA THR A 45 -4.41 -33.34 -19.55
C THR A 45 -5.08 -32.27 -18.68
N SER A 46 -6.33 -32.49 -18.30
CA SER A 46 -7.13 -31.56 -17.52
C SER A 46 -6.77 -31.66 -16.05
N LEU A 47 -6.57 -30.51 -15.40
CA LEU A 47 -6.42 -30.45 -13.96
C LEU A 47 -7.68 -30.97 -13.24
N PRO A 48 -7.53 -31.65 -12.10
CA PRO A 48 -8.63 -31.97 -11.20
C PRO A 48 -9.45 -30.72 -10.86
N ALA A 49 -10.78 -30.89 -10.79
CA ALA A 49 -11.70 -29.79 -10.51
C ALA A 49 -11.45 -29.13 -9.16
N ASP A 50 -11.00 -29.89 -8.17
CA ASP A 50 -10.49 -29.44 -6.86
C ASP A 50 -9.48 -28.29 -7.04
N ILE A 51 -8.35 -28.56 -7.71
CA ILE A 51 -7.25 -27.61 -7.90
C ILE A 51 -7.72 -26.37 -8.66
N VAL A 52 -8.63 -26.54 -9.62
CA VAL A 52 -9.23 -25.43 -10.36
C VAL A 52 -10.09 -24.55 -9.44
N ILE A 53 -10.91 -25.14 -8.56
CA ILE A 53 -11.74 -24.38 -7.63
C ILE A 53 -10.86 -23.68 -6.59
N GLU A 54 -9.85 -24.35 -6.04
CA GLU A 54 -8.91 -23.77 -5.07
C GLU A 54 -8.19 -22.56 -5.65
N THR A 55 -7.66 -22.67 -6.88
CA THR A 55 -6.99 -21.54 -7.56
C THR A 55 -7.92 -20.37 -7.81
N ILE A 56 -9.17 -20.61 -8.23
CA ILE A 56 -10.17 -19.55 -8.42
C ILE A 56 -10.47 -18.85 -7.09
N VAL A 57 -10.75 -19.62 -6.04
CA VAL A 57 -11.07 -19.07 -4.71
C VAL A 57 -9.89 -18.29 -4.13
N ALA A 58 -8.67 -18.83 -4.22
CA ALA A 58 -7.46 -18.15 -3.79
C ALA A 58 -7.23 -16.84 -4.54
N THR A 59 -7.43 -16.83 -5.86
CA THR A 59 -7.33 -15.62 -6.68
C THR A 59 -8.35 -14.56 -6.27
N LEU A 60 -9.60 -14.96 -6.04
CA LEU A 60 -10.65 -14.04 -5.57
C LEU A 60 -10.31 -13.45 -4.20
N LEU A 61 -9.77 -14.24 -3.27
CA LEU A 61 -9.33 -13.76 -1.96
C LEU A 61 -8.18 -12.76 -2.07
N VAL A 62 -7.19 -13.02 -2.93
CA VAL A 62 -6.09 -12.07 -3.20
C VAL A 62 -6.66 -10.76 -3.76
N CYS A 63 -7.52 -10.82 -4.78
CA CYS A 63 -8.14 -9.63 -5.35
C CYS A 63 -8.93 -8.85 -4.31
N LEU A 64 -9.72 -9.53 -3.48
CA LEU A 64 -10.52 -8.90 -2.43
C LEU A 64 -9.66 -8.26 -1.35
N GLY A 65 -8.59 -8.93 -0.92
CA GLY A 65 -7.62 -8.38 0.02
C GLY A 65 -6.91 -7.13 -0.52
N LEU A 66 -6.52 -7.14 -1.79
CA LEU A 66 -5.90 -5.99 -2.45
C LEU A 66 -6.87 -4.81 -2.60
N ILE A 67 -8.09 -5.05 -3.08
CA ILE A 67 -9.10 -4.00 -3.28
C ILE A 67 -9.50 -3.37 -1.94
N THR A 68 -9.73 -4.18 -0.91
CA THR A 68 -10.09 -3.66 0.43
C THR A 68 -8.91 -3.02 1.16
N GLY A 69 -7.67 -3.33 0.76
CA GLY A 69 -6.46 -2.72 1.27
C GLY A 69 -6.04 -1.44 0.54
N ALA A 70 -6.63 -1.13 -0.61
CA ALA A 70 -6.30 0.07 -1.38
C ALA A 70 -6.71 1.35 -0.63
N SER A 71 -5.93 2.42 -0.78
CA SER A 71 -6.29 3.73 -0.27
C SER A 71 -7.51 4.28 -1.02
N ASN A 72 -8.32 5.08 -0.33
CA ASN A 72 -9.48 5.69 -0.96
C ASN A 72 -9.06 6.66 -2.07
N PHE A 73 -9.86 6.73 -3.14
CA PHE A 73 -9.62 7.69 -4.20
C PHE A 73 -9.60 9.12 -3.67
N ARG A 74 -8.67 9.90 -4.21
CA ARG A 74 -8.57 11.32 -3.88
C ARG A 74 -9.67 12.10 -4.60
N PRO A 75 -10.18 13.17 -3.98
CA PRO A 75 -11.05 14.09 -4.68
C PRO A 75 -10.31 14.70 -5.89
N ILE A 76 -10.95 14.62 -7.07
CA ILE A 76 -10.40 15.14 -8.33
C ILE A 76 -10.37 16.68 -8.33
N GLN A 77 -11.31 17.31 -7.61
CA GLN A 77 -11.43 18.76 -7.55
C GLN A 77 -10.51 19.37 -6.49
N TRP A 78 -9.57 20.21 -6.92
CA TRP A 78 -8.63 20.88 -6.01
C TRP A 78 -9.30 21.72 -4.92
N ARG A 79 -10.44 22.38 -5.19
CA ARG A 79 -11.16 23.12 -4.14
C ARG A 79 -11.66 22.21 -3.01
N VAL A 80 -12.15 21.02 -3.36
CA VAL A 80 -12.63 20.03 -2.38
C VAL A 80 -11.47 19.46 -1.59
N TRP A 81 -10.35 19.20 -2.27
CA TRP A 81 -9.15 18.71 -1.62
C TRP A 81 -8.51 19.75 -0.68
N ALA A 82 -8.34 20.99 -1.14
CA ALA A 82 -7.81 22.10 -0.36
C ALA A 82 -8.70 22.38 0.87
N GLY A 83 -10.03 22.45 0.69
CA GLY A 83 -10.95 22.63 1.81
C GLY A 83 -10.93 21.45 2.81
N LYS A 84 -10.67 20.22 2.34
CA LYS A 84 -10.47 19.07 3.23
C LYS A 84 -9.16 19.20 4.03
N ILE A 85 -8.06 19.60 3.39
CA ILE A 85 -6.78 19.85 4.06
C ILE A 85 -6.88 20.98 5.09
N GLU A 86 -7.55 22.10 4.77
CA GLU A 86 -7.75 23.21 5.71
C GLU A 86 -8.57 22.78 6.94
N ARG A 87 -9.60 21.96 6.75
CA ARG A 87 -10.49 21.52 7.83
C ARG A 87 -9.87 20.44 8.71
N GLU A 88 -9.17 19.48 8.12
CA GLU A 88 -8.70 18.27 8.80
C GLU A 88 -7.21 18.35 9.17
N GLY A 89 -6.46 19.30 8.58
CA GLY A 89 -5.04 19.52 8.82
C GLY A 89 -4.19 18.30 8.48
N GLU A 90 -2.93 18.29 8.91
CA GLU A 90 -2.05 17.11 8.80
C GLU A 90 -2.56 15.93 9.65
N ALA A 91 -3.23 16.24 10.77
CA ALA A 91 -3.81 15.26 11.69
C ALA A 91 -4.89 14.37 11.03
N GLY A 92 -5.66 14.90 10.08
CA GLY A 92 -6.68 14.14 9.34
C GLY A 92 -6.13 13.15 8.31
N PHE A 93 -4.84 13.22 8.01
CA PHE A 93 -4.14 12.32 7.10
C PHE A 93 -3.11 11.45 7.82
N LEU A 94 -3.11 11.42 9.14
CA LEU A 94 -2.34 10.44 9.91
C LEU A 94 -3.07 9.10 9.84
N ASN A 95 -2.39 8.06 9.37
CA ASN A 95 -2.86 6.70 9.59
C ASN A 95 -2.86 6.41 11.10
N GLY A 96 -3.71 5.50 11.59
CA GLY A 96 -3.84 5.16 13.02
C GLY A 96 -2.56 4.74 13.77
N ASN A 97 -1.42 4.69 13.09
CA ASN A 97 -0.07 4.51 13.64
C ASN A 97 0.73 5.82 13.81
N GLY A 98 0.13 7.00 13.57
CA GLY A 98 0.80 8.31 13.67
C GLY A 98 1.78 8.62 12.53
N VAL A 99 1.91 7.70 11.56
CA VAL A 99 2.68 7.93 10.34
C VAL A 99 1.74 8.63 9.35
N SER A 100 2.18 9.80 8.87
CA SER A 100 1.53 10.50 7.76
C SER A 100 1.28 9.51 6.64
N ASP A 101 0.05 9.43 6.16
CA ASP A 101 -0.26 8.64 4.99
C ASP A 101 0.76 8.99 3.92
N ASN A 102 1.44 8.00 3.31
CA ASN A 102 2.45 8.27 2.26
C ASN A 102 1.86 9.09 1.09
N ASP A 103 0.54 9.22 1.10
CA ASP A 103 -0.31 9.99 0.23
C ASP A 103 -0.56 11.46 0.69
N TYR A 104 -0.02 11.98 1.78
CA TYR A 104 -0.16 13.40 2.11
C TYR A 104 0.78 14.29 1.25
N VAL A 105 0.21 14.94 0.23
CA VAL A 105 0.96 15.88 -0.65
C VAL A 105 0.99 17.31 -0.08
N GLY A 106 0.28 17.57 1.03
CA GLY A 106 0.17 18.89 1.65
C GLY A 106 -0.71 19.88 0.88
N ASN A 107 -0.91 21.09 1.43
CA ASN A 107 -1.71 22.13 0.75
C ASN A 107 -1.09 22.47 -0.63
N PRO A 108 -1.83 22.33 -1.76
CA PRO A 108 -1.32 22.66 -3.09
C PRO A 108 -0.98 24.14 -3.24
N PHE A 109 -1.71 25.00 -2.53
CA PHE A 109 -1.52 26.45 -2.57
C PHE A 109 -0.48 26.94 -1.56
N ARG A 110 0.17 26.03 -0.83
CA ARG A 110 1.22 26.37 0.15
C ARG A 110 2.29 27.27 -0.45
N ILE A 111 2.65 27.10 -1.71
CA ILE A 111 3.66 27.94 -2.37
C ILE A 111 3.18 29.37 -2.66
N LEU A 112 1.88 29.56 -2.89
CA LEU A 112 1.25 30.87 -3.08
C LEU A 112 1.02 31.59 -1.74
N GLU A 113 0.77 30.82 -0.67
CA GLU A 113 0.60 31.33 0.69
C GLU A 113 1.94 31.69 1.33
N SER A 114 2.92 30.78 1.30
CA SER A 114 4.22 30.99 1.93
C SER A 114 5.13 31.92 1.15
N ARG A 115 4.84 32.13 -0.15
CA ARG A 115 5.57 33.02 -1.07
C ARG A 115 7.08 32.99 -0.82
N PRO A 116 7.74 31.83 -1.01
CA PRO A 116 9.13 31.66 -0.58
C PRO A 116 10.09 32.66 -1.25
N GLY A 117 9.74 33.16 -2.44
CA GLY A 117 10.51 34.20 -3.14
C GLY A 117 10.36 35.63 -2.59
N PHE A 118 9.41 35.88 -1.69
CA PHE A 118 9.14 37.20 -1.10
C PHE A 118 9.47 37.25 0.41
N VAL A 119 10.16 36.25 0.93
CA VAL A 119 10.58 36.21 2.33
C VAL A 119 11.60 37.31 2.59
N ASP A 120 11.41 38.10 3.65
CA ASP A 120 12.42 39.06 4.10
C ASP A 120 13.59 38.34 4.76
N ILE A 121 14.59 38.02 3.95
CA ILE A 121 15.83 37.33 4.37
C ILE A 121 16.54 38.09 5.50
N ARG A 122 16.42 39.43 5.55
CA ARG A 122 17.09 40.23 6.59
C ARG A 122 16.38 40.12 7.92
N LYS A 123 15.05 40.04 7.91
CA LYS A 123 14.25 39.81 9.11
C LYS A 123 14.53 38.42 9.68
N GLU A 124 14.42 37.37 8.86
CA GLU A 124 14.68 35.98 9.28
C GLU A 124 16.07 35.81 9.92
N ARG A 125 17.11 36.45 9.35
CA ARG A 125 18.46 36.41 9.93
C ARG A 125 18.56 37.10 11.29
N ARG A 126 17.82 38.18 11.53
CA ARG A 126 17.80 38.87 12.82
C ARG A 126 17.06 38.03 13.86
N ASP A 127 15.89 37.51 13.50
CA ASP A 127 15.05 36.68 14.36
C ASP A 127 15.81 35.42 14.79
N PHE A 128 16.55 34.79 13.87
CA PHE A 128 17.43 33.65 14.18
C PHE A 128 18.59 34.03 15.13
N ALA A 129 19.23 35.18 14.93
CA ALA A 129 20.31 35.64 15.79
C ALA A 129 19.82 35.98 17.22
N GLU A 130 18.61 36.53 17.33
CA GLU A 130 17.96 36.80 18.61
C GLU A 130 17.60 35.49 19.33
N TRP A 131 17.06 34.51 18.60
CA TRP A 131 16.77 33.18 19.14
C TRP A 131 18.02 32.46 19.70
N ILE A 132 19.16 32.52 19.00
CA ILE A 132 20.42 31.96 19.51
C ILE A 132 20.83 32.64 20.82
N LYS A 133 20.74 33.98 20.86
CA LYS A 133 21.14 34.78 22.01
C LYS A 133 20.26 34.49 23.23
N ASP A 134 18.97 34.23 23.04
CA ASP A 134 18.06 33.87 24.13
C ASP A 134 18.24 32.43 24.60
N GLY A 135 18.56 31.51 23.69
CA GLY A 135 18.99 30.15 24.03
C GLY A 135 20.25 30.14 24.89
N GLU A 136 21.26 30.95 24.54
CA GLU A 136 22.50 31.09 25.30
C GLU A 136 22.24 31.62 26.73
N LYS A 137 21.46 32.70 26.88
CA LYS A 137 21.08 33.24 28.19
C LYS A 137 20.35 32.23 29.08
N SER A 138 19.49 31.39 28.50
CA SER A 138 18.75 30.37 29.26
C SER A 138 19.62 29.23 29.77
N SER A 139 20.80 29.03 29.16
CA SER A 139 21.77 27.98 29.55
C SER A 139 22.82 28.45 30.56
N THR A 140 22.93 29.76 30.81
CA THR A 140 23.88 30.37 31.76
C THR A 140 23.24 30.82 33.08
N SER A 141 21.92 30.64 33.24
CA SER A 141 21.19 30.80 34.53
C SER A 141 20.88 29.44 35.14
#